data_AF-A0A7C5STB9-F1
#
_entry.id   AF-A0A7C5STB9-F1
#
_cell.length_a   1.000
_cell.length_b   1.000
_cell.length_c   1.000
_cell.angle_alpha   90.00
_cell.angle_beta   90.00
_cell.angle_gamma   90.00
#
_symmetry.space_group_name_H-M   'P 1'
#
loop_
_entity.id
_entity.type
_entity.pdbx_description
1 polymer ?
#
loop_
_entity_poly.entity_id
_entity_poly.type
_entity_poly.pdbx_seq_one_letter_code
_entity_poly.pdbx_strand_id
1 'polypeptide(L)'
;MFLIITPYLFAMLLTKWSRNHIASMVAAGIASILVLGGVFLIIDAMYIHPDAQGGLVFPVVAVYQWAILLVISIPLYFINKRD
;
A
#
# COMPACT_ATOMS: atom_id res chain seq x y z
N MET A 1 -11.92 5.13 9.16
CA MET A 1 -11.43 3.76 9.40
C MET A 1 -11.46 2.89 8.16
N PHE A 2 -12.60 2.68 7.50
CA PHE A 2 -12.70 1.82 6.31
C PHE A 2 -11.67 2.15 5.22
N LEU A 3 -11.59 3.42 4.82
CA LEU A 3 -10.66 3.90 3.80
C LEU A 3 -9.17 3.68 4.15
N ILE A 4 -8.84 3.57 5.44
CA ILE A 4 -7.46 3.37 5.93
C ILE A 4 -7.05 1.89 5.85
N ILE A 5 -8.00 0.96 6.05
CA ILE A 5 -7.72 -0.48 6.11
C ILE A 5 -7.74 -1.10 4.71
N THR A 6 -8.56 -0.58 3.81
CA THR A 6 -8.77 -1.17 2.47
C THR A 6 -7.53 -1.24 1.57
N PRO A 7 -6.54 -0.31 1.59
CA PRO A 7 -5.30 -0.48 0.85
C PRO A 7 -4.54 -1.75 1.24
N TYR A 8 -4.48 -2.06 2.54
CA TYR A 8 -3.79 -3.24 3.04
C TYR A 8 -4.52 -4.54 2.65
N LEU A 9 -5.86 -4.53 2.70
CA LEU A 9 -6.67 -5.66 2.22
C LEU A 9 -6.48 -5.89 0.72
N PHE A 10 -6.38 -4.82 -0.06
CA PHE A 10 -6.13 -4.92 -1.49
C PHE A 10 -4.71 -5.44 -1.76
N ALA A 11 -3.69 -4.97 -1.03
CA ALA A 11 -2.33 -5.51 -1.11
C ALA A 11 -2.28 -7.02 -0.78
N MET A 12 -3.03 -7.45 0.23
CA MET A 12 -3.18 -8.87 0.56
C MET A 12 -3.83 -9.65 -0.59
N LEU A 13 -4.86 -9.08 -1.24
CA LEU A 13 -5.51 -9.69 -2.39
C LEU A 13 -4.57 -9.80 -3.60
N LEU A 14 -3.77 -8.78 -3.89
CA LEU A 14 -2.74 -8.83 -4.93
C LEU A 14 -1.70 -9.92 -4.67
N THR A 15 -1.29 -10.07 -3.41
CA THR A 15 -0.36 -11.13 -3.00
C THR A 15 -0.98 -12.51 -3.22
N LYS A 16 -2.24 -12.72 -2.82
CA LYS A 16 -2.96 -13.98 -3.04
C LYS A 16 -3.23 -14.26 -4.53
N TRP A 17 -3.43 -13.23 -5.33
CA TRP A 17 -3.71 -13.34 -6.75
C TRP A 17 -2.43 -13.58 -7.59
N SER A 18 -1.25 -13.34 -7.04
CA SER A 18 0.03 -13.60 -7.69
C SER A 18 0.23 -15.10 -7.94
N ARG A 19 0.53 -15.49 -9.19
CA ARG A 19 0.62 -16.90 -9.62
C ARG A 19 2.03 -17.43 -9.78
N ASN A 20 2.99 -16.57 -10.13
CA ASN A 20 4.43 -16.92 -10.16
C ASN A 20 5.22 -16.28 -9.02
N HIS A 21 6.44 -16.78 -8.89
CA HIS A 21 7.44 -16.30 -7.94
C HIS A 21 7.73 -14.80 -8.12
N ILE A 22 7.81 -14.31 -9.37
CA ILE A 22 8.13 -12.91 -9.65
C ILE A 22 7.00 -11.98 -9.19
N ALA A 23 5.75 -12.26 -9.56
CA ALA A 23 4.58 -11.52 -9.11
C ALA A 23 4.46 -11.55 -7.60
N SER A 24 4.72 -12.70 -6.98
CA SER A 24 4.68 -12.85 -5.52
C SER A 24 5.75 -11.98 -4.83
N MET A 25 6.98 -11.95 -5.36
CA MET A 25 8.05 -11.07 -4.86
C MET A 25 7.68 -9.59 -5.00
N VAL A 26 7.13 -9.19 -6.16
CA VAL A 26 6.71 -7.81 -6.42
C VAL A 26 5.59 -7.40 -5.46
N ALA A 27 4.56 -8.24 -5.31
CA ALA A 27 3.44 -8.00 -4.40
C ALA A 27 3.91 -7.91 -2.93
N ALA A 28 4.81 -8.80 -2.49
CA ALA A 28 5.37 -8.79 -1.14
C ALA A 28 6.24 -7.54 -0.87
N GLY A 29 7.06 -7.12 -1.85
CA GLY A 29 7.84 -5.90 -1.74
C GLY A 29 6.96 -4.66 -1.57
N ILE A 30 5.85 -4.59 -2.29
CA ILE A 30 4.91 -3.48 -2.23
C ILE A 30 4.13 -3.47 -0.91
N ALA A 31 3.69 -4.64 -0.44
CA ALA A 31 3.10 -4.77 0.89
C ALA A 31 4.07 -4.29 1.98
N SER A 32 5.36 -4.61 1.86
CA SER A 32 6.39 -4.17 2.81
C SER A 32 6.57 -2.66 2.79
N ILE A 33 6.63 -2.03 1.62
CA ILE A 33 6.72 -0.57 1.47
C ILE A 33 5.48 0.11 2.07
N LEU A 34 4.29 -0.43 1.83
CA LEU A 34 3.05 0.13 2.37
C LEU A 34 2.99 0.09 3.90
N VAL A 35 3.42 -1.02 4.50
CA VAL A 35 3.48 -1.15 5.96
C VAL A 35 4.52 -0.21 6.56
N LEU A 36 5.76 -0.22 6.03
CA LEU A 36 6.84 0.63 6.54
C LEU A 36 6.54 2.12 6.35
N GLY A 37 6.04 2.50 5.18
CA GLY A 37 5.62 3.87 4.89
C GLY A 37 4.43 4.31 5.74
N GLY A 38 3.45 3.44 5.95
CA GLY A 38 2.31 3.70 6.83
C GLY A 38 2.75 3.96 8.28
N VAL A 39 3.63 3.10 8.82
CA VAL A 39 4.19 3.27 10.18
C VAL A 39 5.01 4.56 10.27
N PHE A 40 5.86 4.85 9.29
CA PHE A 40 6.64 6.08 9.26
C PHE A 40 5.75 7.33 9.30
N LEU A 41 4.66 7.36 8.52
CA LEU A 41 3.74 8.50 8.48
C LEU A 41 2.95 8.67 9.78
N ILE A 42 2.64 7.57 10.48
CA ILE A 42 2.07 7.64 11.83
C ILE A 42 3.07 8.28 12.80
N ILE A 43 4.33 7.84 12.77
CA ILE A 43 5.39 8.40 13.63
C ILE A 43 5.61 9.88 13.32
N ASP A 44 5.71 10.24 12.04
CA ASP A 44 5.91 11.62 11.59
C ASP A 44 4.78 12.53 12.09
N ALA A 45 3.53 12.13 11.88
CA ALA A 45 2.36 12.89 12.32
C ALA A 45 2.25 13.02 13.85
N MET A 46 2.73 12.03 14.61
CA MET A 46 2.64 12.04 16.08
C MET A 46 3.80 12.79 16.75
N TYR A 47 5.00 12.74 16.16
CA TYR A 47 6.23 13.13 16.87
C TYR A 47 7.08 14.18 16.15
N ILE A 48 7.02 14.28 14.81
CA ILE A 48 7.91 15.14 14.02
C ILE A 48 7.17 16.41 13.57
N HIS A 49 5.98 16.25 12.99
CA HIS A 49 5.14 17.35 12.49
C HIS A 49 3.74 17.32 13.13
N PRO A 50 3.64 17.56 14.46
CA PRO A 50 2.38 17.46 15.21
C PRO A 50 1.35 18.55 14.85
N ASP A 51 1.76 19.59 14.11
CA ASP A 51 0.91 20.66 13.58
C ASP A 51 0.24 20.31 12.25
N ALA A 52 0.67 19.22 11.59
CA ALA A 52 0.04 18.72 10.38
C ALA A 52 -1.33 18.09 10.70
N GLN A 53 -2.40 18.89 10.68
CA GLN A 53 -3.82 18.50 10.71
C GLN A 53 -4.05 17.05 11.21
N GLY A 54 -3.85 16.81 12.51
CA GLY A 54 -3.56 15.48 13.10
C GLY A 54 -4.56 14.34 12.84
N GLY A 55 -5.68 14.59 12.14
CA GLY A 55 -6.61 13.57 11.67
C GLY A 55 -6.73 13.44 10.15
N LEU A 56 -6.37 14.46 9.36
CA LEU A 56 -6.48 14.45 7.89
C LEU A 56 -5.33 13.70 7.22
N VAL A 57 -4.21 13.52 7.91
CA VAL A 57 -3.09 12.70 7.42
C VAL A 57 -3.54 11.27 7.11
N PHE A 58 -4.38 10.66 7.95
CA PHE A 58 -4.79 9.26 7.77
C PHE A 58 -5.56 8.99 6.46
N PRO A 59 -6.63 9.74 6.10
CA PRO A 59 -7.30 9.55 4.83
C PRO A 59 -6.42 9.96 3.64
N VAL A 60 -5.58 10.99 3.76
CA VAL A 60 -4.66 11.41 2.68
C VAL A 60 -3.63 10.32 2.37
N VAL A 61 -3.01 9.75 3.40
CA VAL A 61 -2.08 8.62 3.27
C VAL A 61 -2.78 7.44 2.58
N ALA A 62 -3.98 7.10 3.00
CA ALA A 62 -4.74 6.02 2.39
C ALA A 62 -5.06 6.26 0.90
N VAL A 63 -5.34 7.51 0.49
CA VAL A 63 -5.52 7.87 -0.93
C VAL A 63 -4.22 7.66 -1.71
N TYR A 64 -3.07 8.08 -1.17
CA TYR A 64 -1.78 7.84 -1.81
C TYR A 64 -1.43 6.34 -1.90
N GLN A 65 -1.72 5.56 -0.85
CA GLN A 65 -1.56 4.11 -0.87
C GLN A 65 -2.41 3.46 -1.96
N TRP A 66 -3.65 3.91 -2.14
CA TRP A 66 -4.51 3.45 -3.24
C TRP A 66 -3.94 3.81 -4.62
N ALA A 67 -3.48 5.04 -4.82
CA ALA A 67 -2.88 5.45 -6.09
C ALA A 67 -1.68 4.57 -6.45
N ILE A 68 -0.79 4.31 -5.49
CA ILE A 68 0.37 3.42 -5.64
C ILE A 68 -0.09 2.00 -6.02
N LEU A 69 -1.04 1.44 -5.28
CA LEU A 69 -1.56 0.08 -5.51
C LEU A 69 -2.20 -0.08 -6.89
N LEU A 70 -2.96 0.92 -7.36
CA LEU A 70 -3.57 0.89 -8.69
C LEU A 70 -2.52 0.95 -9.79
N VAL A 71 -1.52 1.84 -9.67
CA VAL A 71 -0.43 1.91 -10.64
C VAL A 71 0.34 0.59 -10.73
N ILE A 72 0.60 -0.04 -9.58
CA ILE A 72 1.31 -1.32 -9.47
C ILE A 72 0.49 -2.52 -9.95
N SER A 73 -0.84 -2.46 -9.83
CA SER A 73 -1.71 -3.55 -10.28
C SER A 73 -1.57 -3.80 -11.79
N ILE A 74 -1.22 -2.76 -12.56
CA ILE A 74 -1.01 -2.83 -14.01
C ILE A 74 0.18 -3.74 -14.37
N PRO A 75 1.44 -3.47 -13.95
CA PRO A 75 2.55 -4.38 -14.24
C PRO A 75 2.33 -5.76 -13.62
N LEU A 76 1.74 -5.85 -12.42
CA LEU A 76 1.46 -7.14 -11.80
C LEU A 76 0.51 -8.00 -12.64
N TYR A 77 -0.52 -7.40 -13.25
CA TYR A 77 -1.43 -8.07 -14.18
C TYR A 77 -0.72 -8.64 -15.40
N PHE A 78 0.20 -7.87 -16.00
CA PHE A 78 0.97 -8.36 -17.15
C PHE A 78 1.94 -9.48 -16.77
N ILE A 79 2.54 -9.44 -15.58
CA ILE A 79 3.43 -10.51 -15.08
C ILE A 79 2.61 -11.79 -14.85
N ASN A 80 1.44 -11.69 -14.22
CA ASN A 80 0.55 -12.83 -13.96
C ASN A 80 -0.02 -13.48 -15.22
N LYS A 81 -0.15 -12.74 -16.32
CA LYS A 81 -0.64 -13.26 -17.61
C LYS A 81 0.42 -14.04 -18.40
N ARG A 82 1.70 -13.89 -18.03
CA ARG A 82 2.82 -14.53 -18.74
C ARG A 82 3.12 -15.96 -18.30
N ASP A 83 2.45 -16.46 -17.26
CA ASP A 83 2.38 -17.89 -16.92
C ASP A 83 1.11 -18.53 -17.47
#